data_AF-A0A7S2MWP6-F1
#
_entry.id   AF-A0A7S2MWP6-F1
#
_cell.length_a   1.000
_cell.length_b   1.000
_cell.length_c   1.000
_cell.angle_alpha   90.00
_cell.angle_beta   90.00
_cell.angle_gamma   90.00
#
_symmetry.space_group_name_H-M   'P 1'
#
loop_
_entity.id
_entity.type
_entity.pdbx_description
1 polymer ?
#
loop_
_entity_poly.entity_id
_entity_poly.type
_entity_poly.pdbx_seq_one_letter_code
_entity_poly.pdbx_strand_id
1 'polypeptide(L)'
;MNGMPAAQRDWLKDKIQGAGIVHKYVSSEDSEGYDMIGKHWDECKEFLETVRGAGGRVVVHCAAGINRSGLIVCAAQMVLERQHVLDVVSHCVKRRVFILSNMSFQKQLCILAKKEGLLGAKPEGYTDDELNDVPFLMPPPQEALGRMF
;
A
#
# COMPACT_ATOMS: atom_id res chain seq x y z
N MET A 1 -5.26 14.54 -9.04
CA MET A 1 -5.80 15.90 -9.27
C MET A 1 -4.75 16.86 -9.80
N ASN A 2 -3.45 16.63 -9.59
CA ASN A 2 -2.42 17.42 -10.31
C ASN A 2 -2.61 17.24 -11.82
N GLY A 3 -2.63 18.36 -12.54
CA GLY A 3 -2.89 18.40 -13.99
C GLY A 3 -4.36 18.47 -14.42
N MET A 4 -5.34 18.29 -13.51
CA MET A 4 -6.75 18.50 -13.86
C MET A 4 -7.10 20.00 -13.85
N PRO A 5 -7.82 20.50 -14.87
CA PRO A 5 -8.38 21.85 -14.87
C PRO A 5 -9.23 22.10 -13.62
N ALA A 6 -9.26 23.34 -13.13
CA ALA A 6 -10.01 23.69 -11.91
C ALA A 6 -11.49 23.30 -12.01
N ALA A 7 -12.15 23.62 -13.12
CA ALA A 7 -13.54 23.27 -13.36
C ALA A 7 -13.82 21.75 -13.26
N GLN A 8 -12.89 20.91 -13.72
CA GLN A 8 -13.05 19.46 -13.65
C GLN A 8 -12.85 18.94 -12.22
N ARG A 9 -11.97 19.57 -11.43
CA ARG A 9 -11.79 19.27 -10.00
C ARG A 9 -13.02 19.64 -9.20
N ASP A 10 -13.59 20.82 -9.45
CA ASP A 10 -14.76 21.31 -8.74
C ASP A 10 -16.00 20.46 -9.08
N TRP A 11 -16.20 20.15 -10.36
CA TRP A 11 -17.24 19.20 -10.78
C TRP A 11 -17.12 17.84 -10.09
N LEU A 12 -15.91 17.27 -9.99
CA LEU A 12 -15.71 15.97 -9.34
C LEU A 12 -16.01 16.05 -7.84
N LYS A 13 -15.61 17.13 -7.17
CA LYS A 13 -15.92 17.36 -5.76
C LYS A 13 -17.43 17.42 -5.54
N ASP A 14 -18.15 18.19 -6.36
CA ASP A 14 -19.61 18.31 -6.26
C ASP A 14 -20.31 16.96 -6.48
N LYS A 15 -19.83 16.15 -7.43
CA LYS A 15 -20.37 14.81 -7.68
C LYS A 15 -20.12 13.85 -6.52
N ILE A 16 -18.91 13.85 -5.97
CA ILE A 16 -18.54 13.03 -4.81
C ILE A 16 -19.40 13.43 -3.60
N GLN A 17 -19.50 14.72 -3.31
CA GLN A 17 -20.28 15.24 -2.18
C GLN A 17 -21.78 14.98 -2.37
N GLY A 18 -22.31 15.20 -3.57
CA GLY A 18 -23.72 14.93 -3.89
C GLY A 18 -24.09 13.43 -3.81
N ALA A 19 -23.11 12.54 -3.95
CA ALA A 19 -23.27 11.10 -3.73
C ALA A 19 -23.10 10.68 -2.26
N GLY A 20 -22.85 11.62 -1.34
CA GLY A 20 -22.58 11.32 0.07
C GLY A 20 -21.25 10.62 0.31
N ILE A 21 -20.30 10.72 -0.64
CA ILE A 21 -18.99 10.10 -0.53
C ILE A 21 -18.02 11.10 0.10
N VAL A 22 -17.37 10.70 1.19
CA VAL A 22 -16.25 11.46 1.75
C VAL A 22 -14.98 11.09 0.99
N HIS A 23 -14.23 12.08 0.53
CA HIS A 23 -13.04 11.86 -0.30
C HIS A 23 -11.83 12.60 0.23
N LYS A 24 -10.70 11.90 0.32
CA LYS A 24 -9.39 12.46 0.64
C LYS A 24 -8.44 12.25 -0.53
N TYR A 25 -7.80 13.33 -0.97
CA TYR A 25 -6.78 13.30 -2.00
C TYR A 25 -5.38 13.46 -1.38
N VAL A 26 -4.45 12.60 -1.78
CA VAL A 26 -3.05 12.64 -1.38
C VAL A 26 -2.19 12.91 -2.62
N SER A 27 -1.44 14.01 -2.62
CA SER A 27 -0.56 14.38 -3.73
C SER A 27 0.77 13.66 -3.65
N SER A 28 0.87 12.51 -4.32
CA SER A 28 2.07 11.65 -4.29
C SER A 28 2.53 11.15 -5.65
N GLU A 29 3.82 10.85 -5.73
CA GLU A 29 4.50 10.33 -6.93
C GLU A 29 4.76 8.82 -6.80
N ASP A 30 4.91 8.17 -7.95
CA ASP A 30 5.25 6.74 -8.05
C ASP A 30 6.67 6.59 -8.59
N SER A 31 7.62 7.15 -7.86
CA SER A 31 9.05 7.14 -8.20
C SER A 31 9.83 6.44 -7.10
N GLU A 32 10.94 5.79 -7.48
CA GLU A 32 11.87 5.23 -6.51
C GLU A 32 12.45 6.36 -5.65
N GLY A 33 12.44 6.18 -4.33
CA GLY A 33 12.94 7.15 -3.36
C GLY A 33 11.90 8.18 -2.90
N TYR A 34 10.70 8.23 -3.49
CA TYR A 34 9.63 9.08 -2.97
C TYR A 34 9.19 8.60 -1.58
N ASP A 35 9.29 9.46 -0.58
CA ASP A 35 8.89 9.14 0.79
C ASP A 35 7.36 9.19 0.95
N MET A 36 6.69 8.09 0.64
CA MET A 36 5.23 7.97 0.72
C MET A 36 4.78 7.82 2.17
N ILE A 37 5.45 6.96 2.95
CA ILE A 37 5.07 6.70 4.35
C ILE A 37 5.36 7.92 5.22
N GLY A 38 6.57 8.49 5.15
CA GLY A 38 6.94 9.61 6.01
C GLY A 38 6.14 10.89 5.74
N LYS A 39 5.68 11.11 4.51
CA LYS A 39 4.89 12.29 4.15
C LYS A 39 3.38 12.14 4.35
N HIS A 40 2.84 10.94 4.15
CA HIS A 40 1.39 10.78 3.95
C HIS A 40 0.73 9.72 4.82
N TRP A 41 1.49 8.88 5.51
CA TRP A 41 0.90 7.76 6.24
C TRP A 41 -0.05 8.23 7.35
N ASP A 42 0.35 9.22 8.14
CA ASP A 42 -0.45 9.69 9.28
C ASP A 42 -1.81 10.24 8.83
N GLU A 43 -1.83 11.06 7.77
CA GLU A 43 -3.08 11.60 7.24
C GLU A 43 -3.96 10.52 6.59
N CYS A 44 -3.36 9.49 5.99
CA CYS A 44 -4.10 8.35 5.45
C CYS A 44 -4.72 7.52 6.58
N LYS A 45 -3.93 7.25 7.62
CA LYS A 45 -4.34 6.47 8.78
C LYS A 45 -5.52 7.13 9.49
N GLU A 46 -5.43 8.44 9.77
CA GLU A 46 -6.51 9.21 10.40
C GLU A 46 -7.82 9.13 9.60
N PHE A 47 -7.73 9.28 8.28
CA PHE A 47 -8.91 9.17 7.41
C PHE A 47 -9.54 7.78 7.44
N LEU A 48 -8.71 6.73 7.38
CA LEU A 48 -9.17 5.35 7.43
C LEU A 48 -9.82 5.01 8.77
N GLU A 49 -9.22 5.44 9.89
CA GLU A 49 -9.76 5.25 11.23
C GLU A 49 -11.09 6.00 11.41
N THR A 50 -11.20 7.22 10.88
CA THR A 50 -12.44 8.01 10.90
C THR A 50 -13.58 7.28 10.17
N VAL A 51 -13.34 6.82 8.94
CA VAL A 51 -14.37 6.11 8.17
C VAL A 51 -14.72 4.77 8.81
N ARG A 52 -13.72 4.04 9.33
CA ARG A 52 -13.94 2.77 10.03
C ARG A 52 -14.76 2.97 11.31
N GLY A 53 -14.49 4.01 12.09
CA GLY A 53 -15.24 4.36 13.29
C GLY A 53 -16.71 4.72 13.00
N ALA A 54 -17.00 5.24 11.82
CA ALA A 54 -18.36 5.50 11.34
C ALA A 54 -19.04 4.26 10.71
N GLY A 55 -18.38 3.09 10.68
CA GLY A 55 -18.91 1.88 10.03
C GLY A 55 -18.90 1.93 8.49
N GLY A 56 -18.18 2.89 7.91
CA GLY A 56 -18.09 3.07 6.46
C GLY A 56 -17.14 2.10 5.77
N ARG A 57 -17.11 2.18 4.44
CA ARG A 57 -16.17 1.43 3.58
C ARG A 57 -15.33 2.40 2.78
N VAL A 58 -14.06 2.07 2.59
CA VAL A 58 -13.12 2.91 1.85
C VAL A 58 -12.62 2.18 0.61
N VAL A 59 -12.59 2.90 -0.51
CA VAL A 59 -11.85 2.49 -1.71
C VAL A 59 -10.57 3.32 -1.77
N VAL A 60 -9.42 2.65 -1.77
CA VAL A 60 -8.10 3.29 -1.94
C VAL A 60 -7.62 3.02 -3.36
N HIS A 61 -7.30 4.06 -4.12
CA HIS A 61 -6.82 3.92 -5.49
C HIS A 61 -5.68 4.88 -5.82
N CYS A 62 -4.92 4.55 -6.85
CA CYS A 62 -3.99 5.47 -7.51
C CYS A 62 -4.28 5.44 -9.03
N ALA A 63 -3.27 5.62 -9.89
CA ALA A 63 -3.46 5.51 -11.34
C ALA A 63 -3.69 4.04 -11.80
N ALA A 64 -2.77 3.13 -11.43
CA ALA A 64 -2.82 1.72 -11.84
C ALA A 64 -3.24 0.75 -10.72
N GLY A 65 -3.33 1.23 -9.49
CA GLY A 65 -3.62 0.39 -8.34
C GLY A 65 -2.49 -0.59 -7.97
N ILE A 66 -1.22 -0.23 -8.21
CA ILE A 66 -0.06 -1.13 -8.04
C ILE A 66 0.79 -0.69 -6.84
N ASN A 67 1.42 0.49 -6.91
CA ASN A 67 2.41 0.93 -5.92
C ASN A 67 1.81 1.83 -4.84
N ARG A 68 1.47 3.09 -5.16
CA ARG A 68 0.99 4.07 -4.15
C ARG A 68 -0.18 3.57 -3.31
N SER A 69 -1.25 3.10 -3.97
CA SER A 69 -2.41 2.57 -3.25
C SER A 69 -2.14 1.21 -2.62
N GLY A 70 -1.32 0.36 -3.26
CA GLY A 70 -0.90 -0.93 -2.72
C GLY A 70 -0.15 -0.76 -1.39
N LEU A 71 0.77 0.20 -1.33
CA LEU A 71 1.51 0.55 -0.12
C LEU A 71 0.58 1.02 1.00
N ILE A 72 -0.33 1.96 0.72
CA ILE A 72 -1.27 2.47 1.73
C ILE A 72 -2.20 1.36 2.23
N VAL A 73 -2.70 0.49 1.35
CA VAL A 73 -3.56 -0.64 1.76
C VAL A 73 -2.78 -1.65 2.62
N CYS A 74 -1.54 -1.99 2.24
CA CYS A 74 -0.71 -2.88 3.05
C CYS A 74 -0.38 -2.25 4.42
N ALA A 75 0.00 -0.97 4.44
CA ALA A 75 0.26 -0.26 5.69
C ALA A 75 -0.98 -0.22 6.59
N ALA A 76 -2.15 0.06 6.01
CA ALA A 76 -3.42 0.07 6.73
C ALA A 76 -3.78 -1.29 7.31
N GLN A 77 -3.77 -2.35 6.49
CA GLN A 77 -4.10 -3.69 6.96
C GLN A 77 -3.10 -4.15 8.04
N MET A 78 -1.82 -3.84 7.87
CA MET A 78 -0.77 -4.15 8.85
C MET A 78 -0.99 -3.43 10.18
N VAL A 79 -1.08 -2.10 10.16
CA VAL A 79 -1.11 -1.27 11.38
C VAL A 79 -2.46 -1.32 12.07
N LEU A 80 -3.56 -1.23 11.32
CA LEU A 80 -4.90 -1.12 11.87
C LEU A 80 -5.49 -2.46 12.33
N GLU A 81 -5.04 -3.56 11.73
CA GLU A 81 -5.45 -4.93 12.11
C GLU A 81 -4.35 -5.70 12.83
N ARG A 82 -3.20 -5.05 13.12
CA ARG A 82 -2.06 -5.60 13.89
C ARG A 82 -1.54 -6.92 13.30
N GLN A 83 -1.36 -6.96 11.98
CA GLN A 83 -0.86 -8.14 11.26
C GLN A 83 0.62 -7.97 10.91
N HIS A 84 1.36 -9.08 10.77
CA HIS A 84 2.75 -9.01 10.33
C HIS A 84 2.87 -8.66 8.84
N VAL A 85 3.92 -7.93 8.49
CA VAL A 85 4.10 -7.37 7.14
C VAL A 85 4.05 -8.43 6.03
N LEU A 86 4.65 -9.59 6.22
CA LEU A 86 4.67 -10.65 5.21
C LEU A 86 3.29 -11.30 5.01
N ASP A 87 2.53 -11.48 6.09
CA ASP A 87 1.16 -12.02 6.02
C ASP A 87 0.26 -11.07 5.24
N VAL A 88 0.39 -9.76 5.50
CA VAL A 88 -0.36 -8.72 4.80
C VAL A 88 0.00 -8.67 3.32
N VAL A 89 1.29 -8.61 2.99
CA VAL A 89 1.72 -8.56 1.58
C VAL A 89 1.27 -9.82 0.84
N SER A 90 1.41 -11.00 1.44
CA SER A 90 0.92 -12.27 0.87
C SER A 90 -0.59 -12.23 0.64
N HIS A 91 -1.35 -11.73 1.62
CA HIS A 91 -2.80 -11.56 1.50
C HIS A 91 -3.18 -10.65 0.34
N CYS A 92 -2.52 -9.49 0.21
CA CYS A 92 -2.82 -8.52 -0.84
C CYS A 92 -2.43 -9.05 -2.23
N VAL A 93 -1.26 -9.68 -2.38
CA VAL A 93 -0.81 -10.28 -3.66
C VAL A 93 -1.76 -11.38 -4.15
N LYS A 94 -2.28 -12.21 -3.24
CA LYS A 94 -3.27 -13.25 -3.58
C LYS A 94 -4.58 -12.69 -4.14
N ARG A 95 -4.93 -11.44 -3.81
CA ARG A 95 -6.17 -10.78 -4.26
C ARG A 95 -5.96 -9.88 -5.47
N ARG A 96 -4.75 -9.36 -5.65
CA ARG A 96 -4.37 -8.52 -6.78
C ARG A 96 -2.96 -8.86 -7.21
N VAL A 97 -2.86 -9.57 -8.32
CA VAL A 97 -1.58 -9.92 -8.93
C VAL A 97 -0.88 -8.62 -9.34
N PHE A 98 0.42 -8.50 -9.05
CA PHE A 98 1.28 -7.34 -9.29
C PHE A 98 0.93 -6.09 -8.46
N ILE A 99 1.37 -6.07 -7.20
CA ILE A 99 1.37 -4.89 -6.33
C ILE A 99 2.79 -4.66 -5.79
N LEU A 100 3.07 -3.43 -5.34
CA LEU A 100 4.32 -3.07 -4.68
C LEU A 100 5.59 -3.42 -5.47
N SER A 101 5.66 -3.11 -6.77
CA SER A 101 6.89 -3.29 -7.55
C SER A 101 7.96 -2.22 -7.27
N ASN A 102 7.56 -1.08 -6.69
CA ASN A 102 8.49 -0.02 -6.27
C ASN A 102 9.28 -0.46 -5.02
N MET A 103 10.60 -0.57 -5.14
CA MET A 103 11.49 -1.09 -4.10
C MET A 103 11.58 -0.14 -2.91
N SER A 104 11.59 1.17 -3.14
CA SER A 104 11.60 2.15 -2.06
C SER A 104 10.32 2.07 -1.22
N PHE A 105 9.17 1.74 -1.81
CA PHE A 105 7.92 1.55 -1.08
C PHE A 105 7.93 0.26 -0.26
N GLN A 106 8.49 -0.83 -0.80
CA GLN A 106 8.69 -2.06 -0.02
C GLN A 106 9.57 -1.80 1.21
N LYS A 107 10.70 -1.09 1.03
CA LYS A 107 11.60 -0.69 2.13
C LYS A 107 10.87 0.15 3.18
N GLN A 108 10.10 1.16 2.75
CA GLN A 108 9.30 1.99 3.65
C GLN A 108 8.27 1.18 4.45
N LEU A 109 7.60 0.20 3.82
CA LEU A 109 6.66 -0.68 4.52
C LEU A 109 7.36 -1.52 5.59
N CYS A 110 8.54 -2.08 5.29
CA CYS A 110 9.34 -2.83 6.28
C CYS A 110 9.84 -1.93 7.43
N ILE A 111 10.24 -0.70 7.12
CA ILE A 111 10.62 0.28 8.15
C ILE A 111 9.43 0.61 9.06
N LEU A 112 8.24 0.81 8.49
CA LEU A 112 7.01 1.01 9.24
C LEU A 112 6.69 -0.23 10.10
N ALA A 113 6.79 -1.43 9.54
CA ALA A 113 6.58 -2.68 10.27
C ALA A 113 7.54 -2.80 11.47
N LYS A 114 8.83 -2.46 11.28
CA LYS A 114 9.81 -2.44 12.37
C LYS A 114 9.43 -1.43 13.46
N LYS A 115 9.04 -0.21 13.09
CA LYS A 115 8.59 0.83 14.02
C LYS A 115 7.36 0.38 14.84
N GLU A 116 6.45 -0.36 14.23
CA GLU A 116 5.19 -0.81 14.84
C GLU A 116 5.30 -2.16 15.58
N GLY A 117 6.46 -2.82 15.52
CA GLY A 117 6.69 -4.14 16.11
C GLY A 117 6.00 -5.28 15.34
N LEU A 118 5.84 -5.14 14.02
CA LEU A 118 5.04 -6.00 13.14
C LEU A 118 5.86 -6.70 12.04
N LEU A 119 7.18 -6.90 12.26
CA LEU A 119 8.00 -7.67 11.31
C LEU A 119 7.61 -9.16 11.30
N GLY A 120 7.17 -9.69 12.44
CA GLY A 120 6.90 -11.12 12.62
C GLY A 120 8.17 -11.95 12.76
N ALA A 121 8.02 -13.27 12.66
CA ALA A 121 9.14 -14.19 12.66
C ALA A 121 9.92 -14.08 11.35
N LYS A 122 11.23 -14.31 11.44
CA LYS A 122 12.08 -14.39 10.26
C LYS A 122 11.69 -15.60 9.41
N PRO A 123 11.56 -15.45 8.08
CA PRO A 123 11.33 -16.61 7.22
C PRO A 123 12.49 -17.60 7.30
N GLU A 124 12.16 -18.89 7.17
CA GLU A 124 13.15 -19.95 7.15
C GLU A 124 14.16 -19.75 6.00
N GLY A 125 15.45 -19.96 6.26
CA GLY A 125 16.52 -19.78 5.27
C GLY A 125 17.04 -18.34 5.11
N TYR A 126 16.50 -17.36 5.83
CA TYR A 126 17.04 -16.00 5.84
C TYR A 126 17.96 -15.77 7.05
N THR A 127 19.10 -15.12 6.84
CA THR A 127 20.07 -14.71 7.88
C THR A 127 20.11 -13.19 8.03
N ASP A 128 20.70 -12.66 9.11
CA ASP A 128 20.84 -11.20 9.34
C ASP A 128 22.14 -10.68 8.73
N ASP A 129 22.81 -11.53 7.95
CA ASP A 129 24.02 -11.18 7.24
C ASP A 129 23.71 -10.04 6.25
N GLU A 130 24.67 -9.14 6.08
CA GLU A 130 24.53 -8.05 5.13
C GLU A 130 24.26 -8.60 3.72
N LEU A 131 23.27 -8.02 3.03
CA LEU A 131 22.94 -8.31 1.64
C LEU A 131 24.08 -7.82 0.74
N ASN A 132 25.20 -8.54 0.73
CA ASN A 132 26.31 -8.30 -0.17
C ASN A 132 25.90 -8.81 -1.56
N ASP A 133 25.50 -7.90 -2.45
CA ASP A 133 25.26 -8.11 -3.89
C ASP A 133 24.59 -9.45 -4.25
N VAL A 134 23.59 -9.87 -3.46
CA VAL A 134 22.83 -11.07 -3.79
C VAL A 134 21.99 -10.72 -5.02
N PRO A 135 22.20 -11.37 -6.18
CA PRO A 135 21.36 -11.12 -7.34
C PRO A 135 19.92 -11.37 -6.93
N PHE A 136 19.01 -10.48 -7.33
CA PHE A 136 17.59 -10.71 -7.12
C PHE A 136 17.19 -12.04 -7.75
N LEU A 137 17.12 -13.08 -6.92
CA LEU A 137 16.50 -14.33 -7.28
C LEU A 137 15.02 -14.06 -7.20
N MET A 138 14.35 -14.01 -8.36
CA MET A 138 12.91 -14.18 -8.36
C MET A 138 12.61 -15.41 -7.51
N PRO A 139 11.68 -15.33 -6.53
CA PRO A 139 11.22 -16.55 -5.89
C PRO A 139 10.82 -17.52 -7.01
N PRO A 140 11.12 -18.82 -6.88
CA PRO A 140 10.74 -19.80 -7.88
C PRO A 140 9.25 -19.56 -8.17
N PRO A 141 8.82 -19.54 -9.44
CA PRO A 141 7.42 -19.34 -9.78
C PRO A 141 6.62 -20.26 -8.88
N GLN A 142 5.81 -19.69 -7.98
CA GLN A 142 4.85 -20.51 -7.26
C GLN A 142 4.08 -21.23 -8.36
N GLU A 143 3.93 -22.56 -8.24
CA GLU A 143 3.21 -23.43 -9.18
C GLU A 143 1.75 -23.01 -9.46
N ALA A 144 1.34 -21.83 -9.00
CA ALA A 144 0.10 -21.11 -9.24
C ALA A 144 -0.10 -20.60 -10.68
N LEU A 145 0.73 -20.98 -11.65
CA LEU A 145 0.38 -20.92 -13.09
C LEU A 145 -0.30 -22.22 -13.57
N GLY A 146 -0.53 -23.20 -12.69
CA GLY A 146 -1.27 -24.43 -12.99
C GLY A 146 -2.80 -24.35 -12.82
N ARG A 147 -3.38 -23.19 -12.52
CA ARG A 147 -4.84 -23.01 -12.39
C ARG A 147 -5.37 -21.68 -12.94
N MET A 148 -4.84 -21.24 -14.08
CA MET A 148 -5.46 -20.19 -14.89
C MET A 148 -5.57 -20.63 -16.35
N PHE A 149 -6.23 -21.78 -16.57
CA PHE A 149 -7.21 -22.05 -17.64
C PHE A 149 -8.15 -23.14 -17.12
#